data_AF-A0A8S3HDB3-F1
#
_entry.id   AF-A0A8S3HDB3-F1
#
_cell.length_a   1.000
_cell.length_b   1.000
_cell.length_c   1.000
_cell.angle_alpha   90.00
_cell.angle_beta   90.00
_cell.angle_gamma   90.00
#
_symmetry.space_group_name_H-M   'P 1'
#
loop_
_entity.id
_entity.type
_entity.pdbx_description
1 polymer ?
#
loop_
_entity_poly.entity_id
_entity_poly.type
_entity_poly.pdbx_seq_one_letter_code
_entity_poly.pdbx_strand_id
1 'polypeptide(L)'
;MEVLQKPNETYFLMTLKQLQEQYQPIGLDVYSFLNEMLNINVSNPIKLTENDQIIVLSLGLMSNVSSLLKDYLLTPEKSYIAIDHVVFSLIFDLSSHLSPTFEKVTLPLFKELYGMESLPDRWEYCVRETDAAFGYGLGALYIKAVFGEDDRRKANELIKNIRQTFDENLNQLQWIDEQSRIEAKRKISKITEKVGYPDFLNNKTKLNER
;
A
#
# COMPACT_ATOMS: atom_id res chain seq x y z
N MET A 1 -17.22 -5.09 1.49
CA MET A 1 -15.97 -5.46 2.20
C MET A 1 -15.62 -6.93 2.03
N GLU A 2 -16.58 -7.86 2.05
CA GLU A 2 -16.34 -9.31 1.91
C GLU A 2 -15.63 -9.72 0.59
N VAL A 3 -15.90 -9.03 -0.52
CA VAL A 3 -15.26 -9.33 -1.82
C VAL A 3 -13.75 -9.07 -1.79
N LEU A 4 -13.28 -8.04 -1.05
CA LEU A 4 -11.84 -7.73 -0.92
C LEU A 4 -11.07 -8.79 -0.11
N GLN A 5 -11.76 -9.68 0.58
CA GLN A 5 -11.15 -10.77 1.34
C GLN A 5 -10.91 -12.03 0.51
N LYS A 6 -11.33 -12.02 -0.77
CA LYS A 6 -11.21 -13.16 -1.68
C LYS A 6 -10.29 -12.79 -2.85
N PRO A 7 -8.96 -13.09 -2.75
CA PRO A 7 -7.99 -12.69 -3.77
C PRO A 7 -8.35 -13.13 -5.18
N ASN A 8 -8.99 -14.30 -5.33
CA ASN A 8 -9.40 -14.83 -6.63
C ASN A 8 -10.56 -14.04 -7.27
N GLU A 9 -11.38 -13.35 -6.46
CA GLU A 9 -12.48 -12.50 -6.94
C GLU A 9 -12.04 -11.06 -7.19
N THR A 10 -10.79 -10.71 -6.85
CA THR A 10 -10.20 -9.37 -7.05
C THR A 10 -8.99 -9.37 -7.99
N TYR A 11 -8.64 -10.52 -8.58
CA TYR A 11 -7.51 -10.64 -9.49
C TYR A 11 -7.99 -10.67 -10.94
N PHE A 12 -8.07 -9.51 -11.58
CA PHE A 12 -8.45 -9.42 -12.98
C PHE A 12 -7.23 -9.03 -13.83
N LEU A 13 -6.56 -10.05 -14.38
CA LEU A 13 -5.43 -9.85 -15.28
C LEU A 13 -5.95 -9.56 -16.69
N MET A 14 -5.55 -8.43 -17.25
CA MET A 14 -5.91 -8.02 -18.61
C MET A 14 -4.78 -7.23 -19.27
N THR A 15 -4.84 -7.06 -20.58
CA THR A 15 -3.90 -6.18 -21.29
C THR A 15 -4.28 -4.72 -21.13
N LEU A 16 -3.32 -3.81 -21.29
CA LEU A 16 -3.60 -2.37 -21.34
C LEU A 16 -4.61 -2.01 -22.44
N LYS A 17 -4.63 -2.78 -23.53
CA LYS A 17 -5.66 -2.67 -24.57
C LYS A 17 -7.07 -2.95 -24.08
N GLN A 18 -7.24 -4.08 -23.38
CA GLN A 18 -8.53 -4.43 -22.79
C GLN A 18 -8.96 -3.38 -21.76
N LEU A 19 -8.03 -2.84 -20.98
CA LEU A 19 -8.30 -1.77 -20.03
C LEU A 19 -8.80 -0.48 -20.71
N GLN A 20 -8.12 -0.04 -21.78
CA GLN A 20 -8.50 1.16 -22.54
C GLN A 20 -9.92 1.03 -23.11
N GLU A 21 -10.26 -0.13 -23.67
CA GLU A 21 -11.59 -0.42 -24.23
C GLU A 21 -12.67 -0.43 -23.13
N GLN A 22 -12.37 -1.02 -21.97
CA GLN A 22 -13.31 -1.12 -20.85
C GLN A 22 -13.52 0.22 -20.12
N TYR A 23 -12.48 1.06 -20.03
CA TYR A 23 -12.55 2.34 -19.35
C TYR A 23 -13.32 3.42 -20.14
N GLN A 24 -13.67 3.22 -21.42
CA GLN A 24 -14.41 4.16 -22.28
C GLN A 24 -14.07 5.63 -22.00
N PRO A 25 -12.91 6.10 -22.47
CA PRO A 25 -12.24 7.27 -21.92
C PRO A 25 -13.07 8.55 -22.07
N ILE A 26 -12.98 9.40 -21.05
CA ILE A 26 -13.33 10.84 -21.10
C ILE A 26 -12.40 11.66 -22.02
N GLY A 27 -11.75 11.02 -23.00
CA GLY A 27 -10.62 11.55 -23.77
C GLY A 27 -9.24 11.21 -23.19
N LEU A 28 -9.15 10.45 -22.09
CA LEU A 28 -7.88 9.97 -21.54
C LEU A 28 -7.33 8.78 -22.33
N ASP A 29 -6.18 8.95 -22.96
CA ASP A 29 -5.36 7.85 -23.47
C ASP A 29 -4.61 7.22 -22.29
N VAL A 30 -5.03 6.03 -21.87
CA VAL A 30 -4.49 5.31 -20.71
C VAL A 30 -3.02 4.93 -20.95
N TYR A 31 -2.63 4.62 -22.19
CA TYR A 31 -1.25 4.27 -22.50
C TYR A 31 -0.32 5.47 -22.34
N SER A 32 -0.71 6.61 -22.88
CA SER A 32 0.04 7.85 -22.82
C SER A 32 0.13 8.32 -21.37
N PHE A 33 -1.00 8.29 -20.65
CA PHE A 33 -1.04 8.62 -19.23
C PHE A 33 -0.11 7.75 -18.39
N LEU A 34 -0.15 6.42 -18.53
CA LEU A 34 0.71 5.54 -17.75
C LEU A 34 2.18 5.68 -18.13
N ASN A 35 2.49 5.84 -19.42
CA ASN A 35 3.87 6.10 -19.85
C ASN A 35 4.38 7.43 -19.30
N GLU A 36 3.57 8.49 -19.23
CA GLU A 36 3.98 9.77 -18.62
C GLU A 36 4.16 9.63 -17.10
N MET A 37 3.18 9.03 -16.42
CA MET A 37 3.17 8.90 -14.97
C MET A 37 4.27 7.98 -14.42
N LEU A 38 4.65 6.94 -15.14
CA LEU A 38 5.70 6.01 -14.70
C LEU A 38 7.11 6.48 -15.06
N ASN A 39 7.25 7.38 -16.04
CA ASN A 39 8.54 7.87 -16.51
C ASN A 39 8.97 9.20 -15.88
N ILE A 40 8.70 9.37 -14.58
CA ILE A 40 9.15 10.54 -13.82
C ILE A 40 10.69 10.58 -13.75
N ASN A 41 11.35 9.41 -13.75
CA ASN A 41 12.80 9.30 -13.85
C ASN A 41 13.24 9.07 -15.30
N VAL A 42 13.76 10.13 -15.94
CA VAL A 42 14.16 10.12 -17.35
C VAL A 42 15.37 9.22 -17.64
N SER A 43 16.15 8.83 -16.62
CA SER A 43 17.38 8.05 -16.81
C SER A 43 17.14 6.57 -17.14
N ASN A 44 15.97 6.02 -16.82
CA ASN A 44 15.62 4.64 -17.16
C ASN A 44 14.11 4.50 -17.41
N PRO A 45 13.61 4.94 -18.58
CA PRO A 45 12.19 4.98 -18.83
C PRO A 45 11.62 3.57 -19.06
N ILE A 46 10.51 3.28 -18.37
CA ILE A 46 9.62 2.15 -18.60
C ILE A 46 8.78 2.46 -19.84
N LYS A 47 8.86 1.62 -20.87
CA LYS A 47 8.01 1.74 -22.06
C LYS A 47 6.91 0.69 -21.99
N LEU A 48 5.69 1.14 -21.73
CA LEU A 48 4.51 0.30 -21.78
C LEU A 48 3.93 0.25 -23.20
N THR A 49 3.47 -0.92 -23.57
CA THR A 49 2.84 -1.28 -24.85
C THR A 49 1.43 -1.80 -24.61
N GLU A 50 0.62 -1.84 -25.66
CA GLU A 50 -0.77 -2.29 -25.57
C GLU A 50 -0.96 -3.73 -25.06
N ASN A 51 0.08 -4.56 -25.18
CA ASN A 51 0.08 -5.97 -24.81
C ASN A 51 0.55 -6.22 -23.37
N ASP A 52 1.05 -5.19 -22.69
CA ASP A 52 1.49 -5.34 -21.30
C ASP A 52 0.30 -5.66 -20.39
N GLN A 53 0.55 -6.56 -19.45
CA GLN A 53 -0.49 -7.05 -18.54
C GLN A 53 -0.56 -6.20 -17.28
N ILE A 54 -1.78 -5.88 -16.88
CA ILE A 54 -2.11 -5.17 -15.66
C ILE A 54 -3.13 -5.97 -14.84
N ILE A 55 -2.98 -5.93 -13.52
CA ILE A 55 -3.95 -6.48 -12.59
C ILE A 55 -4.90 -5.35 -12.20
N VAL A 56 -6.17 -5.48 -12.56
CA VAL A 56 -7.23 -4.58 -12.12
C VAL A 56 -7.88 -5.22 -10.90
N LEU A 57 -7.97 -4.48 -9.78
CA LEU A 57 -8.51 -5.02 -8.53
C LEU A 57 -10.04 -4.99 -8.45
N SER A 58 -10.68 -4.08 -9.19
CA SER A 58 -12.13 -3.96 -9.23
C SER A 58 -12.63 -3.42 -10.57
N LEU A 59 -13.21 -4.30 -11.38
CA LEU A 59 -13.78 -3.94 -12.67
C LEU A 59 -14.97 -2.98 -12.53
N GLY A 60 -15.83 -3.22 -11.53
CA GLY A 60 -17.01 -2.39 -11.27
C GLY A 60 -16.65 -0.98 -10.80
N LEU A 61 -15.60 -0.84 -9.99
CA LEU A 61 -15.09 0.49 -9.62
C LEU A 61 -14.61 1.24 -10.87
N MET A 62 -13.81 0.58 -11.71
CA MET A 62 -13.28 1.20 -12.94
C MET A 62 -14.41 1.67 -13.87
N SER A 63 -15.43 0.85 -14.11
CA SER A 63 -16.56 1.22 -14.97
C SER A 63 -17.40 2.35 -14.37
N ASN A 64 -17.65 2.30 -13.05
CA ASN A 64 -18.47 3.31 -12.38
C ASN A 64 -17.75 4.66 -12.30
N VAL A 65 -16.46 4.66 -12.00
CA VAL A 65 -15.62 5.87 -12.00
C VAL A 65 -15.57 6.47 -13.40
N SER A 66 -15.35 5.66 -14.44
CA SER A 66 -15.40 6.16 -15.83
C SER A 66 -16.74 6.84 -16.15
N SER A 67 -17.85 6.20 -15.82
CA SER A 67 -19.19 6.75 -16.03
C SER A 67 -19.41 8.07 -15.28
N LEU A 68 -19.00 8.13 -14.00
CA LEU A 68 -19.08 9.35 -13.18
C LEU A 68 -18.21 10.47 -13.75
N LEU A 69 -16.96 10.17 -14.11
CA LEU A 69 -16.07 11.16 -14.70
C LEU A 69 -16.63 11.68 -16.03
N LYS A 70 -17.25 10.82 -16.83
CA LYS A 70 -17.90 11.22 -18.08
C LYS A 70 -19.09 12.15 -17.81
N ASP A 71 -19.97 11.80 -16.87
CA ASP A 71 -21.13 12.63 -16.53
C ASP A 71 -20.71 13.99 -15.96
N TYR A 72 -19.72 14.02 -15.07
CA TYR A 72 -19.32 15.26 -14.40
C TYR A 72 -18.36 16.10 -15.24
N LEU A 73 -17.28 15.54 -15.80
CA LEU A 73 -16.26 16.32 -16.50
C LEU A 73 -16.70 16.76 -17.91
N LEU A 74 -17.53 15.99 -18.61
CA LEU A 74 -17.98 16.35 -19.96
C LEU A 74 -19.29 17.17 -19.97
N THR A 75 -19.90 17.40 -18.80
CA THR A 75 -21.08 18.26 -18.66
C THR A 75 -20.64 19.61 -18.08
N PRO A 76 -20.65 20.71 -18.85
CA PRO A 76 -20.14 22.01 -18.41
C PRO A 76 -20.69 22.46 -17.05
N GLU A 77 -21.99 22.27 -16.82
CA GLU A 77 -22.67 22.67 -15.58
C GLU A 77 -22.29 21.83 -14.36
N LYS A 78 -21.63 20.68 -14.53
CA LYS A 78 -21.21 19.78 -13.43
C LYS A 78 -19.70 19.70 -13.24
N SER A 79 -18.92 20.10 -14.25
CA SER A 79 -17.46 19.95 -14.30
C SER A 79 -16.73 20.49 -13.07
N TYR A 80 -17.20 21.62 -12.52
CA TYR A 80 -16.60 22.22 -11.32
C TYR A 80 -16.66 21.30 -10.10
N ILE A 81 -17.66 20.41 -9.97
CA ILE A 81 -17.83 19.53 -8.81
C ILE A 81 -16.65 18.53 -8.74
N ALA A 82 -16.26 17.96 -9.88
CA ALA A 82 -15.13 17.04 -9.94
C ALA A 82 -13.80 17.76 -9.67
N ILE A 83 -13.64 18.98 -10.20
CA ILE A 83 -12.45 19.81 -9.98
C ILE A 83 -12.35 20.22 -8.51
N ASP A 84 -13.43 20.74 -7.93
CA ASP A 84 -13.51 21.14 -6.52
C ASP A 84 -13.23 19.96 -5.59
N HIS A 85 -13.74 18.77 -5.92
CA HIS A 85 -13.44 17.57 -5.15
C HIS A 85 -11.95 17.21 -5.15
N VAL A 86 -11.29 17.26 -6.32
CA VAL A 86 -9.83 17.01 -6.42
C VAL A 86 -9.04 18.08 -5.67
N VAL A 87 -9.40 19.35 -5.82
CA VAL A 87 -8.74 20.46 -5.12
C VAL A 87 -8.94 20.36 -3.61
N PHE A 88 -10.16 20.07 -3.17
CA PHE A 88 -10.46 19.84 -1.76
C PHE A 88 -9.65 18.68 -1.20
N SER A 89 -9.58 17.55 -1.91
CA SER A 89 -8.82 16.37 -1.48
C SER A 89 -7.33 16.71 -1.33
N LEU A 90 -6.76 17.43 -2.29
CA LEU A 90 -5.38 17.89 -2.22
C LEU A 90 -5.13 18.83 -1.04
N ILE A 91 -6.00 19.82 -0.82
CA ILE A 91 -5.87 20.75 0.31
C ILE A 91 -6.02 20.01 1.65
N PHE A 92 -6.95 19.08 1.71
CA PHE A 92 -7.20 18.27 2.90
C PHE A 92 -5.98 17.40 3.24
N ASP A 93 -5.42 16.69 2.26
CA ASP A 93 -4.22 15.88 2.42
C ASP A 93 -2.99 16.71 2.83
N LEU A 94 -2.86 17.92 2.29
CA LEU A 94 -1.76 18.83 2.62
C LEU A 94 -1.96 19.59 3.94
N SER A 95 -3.15 19.56 4.54
CA SER A 95 -3.52 20.42 5.67
C SER A 95 -2.58 20.29 6.87
N SER A 96 -2.06 19.09 7.15
CA SER A 96 -1.11 18.83 8.24
C SER A 96 0.30 19.37 7.99
N HIS A 97 0.63 19.69 6.74
CA HIS A 97 1.90 20.30 6.34
C HIS A 97 1.83 21.83 6.29
N LEU A 98 0.65 22.43 6.43
CA LEU A 98 0.42 23.86 6.40
C LEU A 98 0.52 24.48 7.81
N SER A 99 0.10 25.74 7.94
CA SER A 99 0.08 26.43 9.25
C SER A 99 -0.92 25.77 10.22
N PRO A 100 -0.76 25.98 11.55
CA PRO A 100 -1.67 25.41 12.55
C PRO A 100 -3.14 25.77 12.34
N THR A 101 -3.43 26.86 11.62
CA THR A 101 -4.79 27.24 11.25
C THR A 101 -5.46 26.19 10.35
N PHE A 102 -4.74 25.65 9.37
CA PHE A 102 -5.28 24.62 8.48
C PHE A 102 -5.41 23.28 9.18
N GLU A 103 -4.42 22.93 10.01
CA GLU A 103 -4.42 21.68 10.77
C GLU A 103 -5.63 21.59 11.70
N LYS A 104 -5.90 22.67 12.48
CA LYS A 104 -7.00 22.73 13.44
C LYS A 104 -8.39 22.58 12.82
N VAL A 105 -8.54 22.93 11.54
CA VAL A 105 -9.83 22.80 10.82
C VAL A 105 -10.19 21.34 10.58
N THR A 106 -9.22 20.41 10.60
CA THR A 106 -9.48 18.97 10.44
C THR A 106 -9.94 18.28 11.72
N LEU A 107 -9.66 18.86 12.89
CA LEU A 107 -9.94 18.24 14.20
C LEU A 107 -11.42 17.88 14.40
N PRO A 108 -12.43 18.72 14.07
CA PRO A 108 -13.83 18.33 14.23
C PRO A 108 -14.18 17.05 13.45
N LEU A 109 -13.64 16.90 12.23
CA LEU A 109 -13.85 15.69 11.45
C LEU A 109 -13.19 14.46 12.09
N PHE A 110 -11.95 14.59 12.56
CA PHE A 110 -11.26 13.50 13.26
C PHE A 110 -11.87 13.15 14.62
N LYS A 111 -12.51 14.10 15.29
CA LYS A 111 -13.30 13.84 16.49
C LYS A 111 -14.49 12.95 16.18
N GLU A 112 -15.24 13.25 15.11
CA GLU A 112 -16.39 12.43 14.71
C GLU A 112 -15.98 11.06 14.15
N LEU A 113 -14.88 10.98 13.38
CA LEU A 113 -14.43 9.73 12.75
C LEU A 113 -13.69 8.79 13.71
N TYR A 114 -12.87 9.35 14.59
CA TYR A 114 -11.89 8.59 15.38
C TYR A 114 -11.98 8.84 16.89
N GLY A 115 -12.86 9.74 17.35
CA GLY A 115 -12.96 10.11 18.76
C GLY A 115 -11.76 10.91 19.26
N MET A 116 -11.03 11.58 18.37
CA MET A 116 -9.81 12.31 18.72
C MET A 116 -10.15 13.63 19.45
N GLU A 117 -9.61 13.83 20.64
CA GLU A 117 -9.84 15.05 21.44
C GLU A 117 -8.85 16.18 21.12
N SER A 118 -7.65 15.84 20.64
CA SER A 118 -6.62 16.80 20.23
C SER A 118 -5.74 16.23 19.14
N LEU A 119 -5.18 17.09 18.29
CA LEU A 119 -4.14 16.72 17.33
C LEU A 119 -2.84 16.34 18.08
N PRO A 120 -1.98 15.47 17.50
CA PRO A 120 -0.70 15.13 18.11
C PRO A 120 0.21 16.36 18.19
N ASP A 121 1.16 16.34 19.13
CA ASP A 121 2.17 17.39 19.19
C ASP A 121 3.01 17.40 17.91
N ARG A 122 3.49 18.59 17.53
CA ARG A 122 4.23 18.77 16.26
C ARG A 122 5.45 17.86 16.15
N TRP A 123 6.13 17.58 17.25
CA TRP A 123 7.30 16.69 17.25
C TRP A 123 6.91 15.24 16.96
N GLU A 124 5.79 14.74 17.48
CA GLU A 124 5.28 13.39 17.21
C GLU A 124 4.90 13.25 15.74
N TYR A 125 4.20 14.27 15.21
CA TYR A 125 3.89 14.36 13.80
C TYR A 125 5.17 14.29 12.94
N CYS A 126 6.17 15.14 13.23
CA CYS A 126 7.42 15.15 12.49
C CYS A 126 8.18 13.82 12.56
N VAL A 127 8.18 13.13 13.71
CA VAL A 127 8.79 11.80 13.83
C VAL A 127 8.09 10.79 12.92
N ARG A 128 6.75 10.77 12.93
CA ARG A 128 5.96 9.86 12.10
C ARG A 128 6.16 10.11 10.60
N GLU A 129 6.09 11.37 10.16
CA GLU A 129 6.29 11.70 8.74
C GLU A 129 7.72 11.38 8.29
N THR A 130 8.72 11.58 9.16
CA THR A 130 10.10 11.21 8.87
C THR A 130 10.27 9.70 8.78
N ASP A 131 9.61 8.93 9.65
CA ASP A 131 9.63 7.46 9.60
C ASP A 131 8.93 6.92 8.35
N ALA A 132 7.82 7.53 7.93
CA ALA A 132 7.14 7.17 6.69
C ALA A 132 8.01 7.41 5.45
N ALA A 133 8.74 8.53 5.39
CA ALA A 133 9.58 8.88 4.26
C ALA A 133 10.96 8.21 4.29
N PHE A 134 11.56 8.05 5.46
CA PHE A 134 12.95 7.62 5.67
C PHE A 134 13.08 6.47 6.69
N GLY A 135 12.10 5.57 6.75
CA GLY A 135 12.00 4.53 7.78
C GLY A 135 13.22 3.62 7.89
N TYR A 136 13.94 3.35 6.79
CA TYR A 136 15.21 2.62 6.87
C TYR A 136 16.32 3.43 7.55
N GLY A 137 16.40 4.73 7.28
CA GLY A 137 17.35 5.65 7.92
C GLY A 137 17.06 5.81 9.41
N LEU A 138 15.80 6.06 9.77
CA LEU A 138 15.35 6.14 11.16
C LEU A 138 15.51 4.81 11.88
N GLY A 139 15.16 3.70 11.23
CA GLY A 139 15.35 2.34 11.74
C GLY A 139 16.80 2.05 12.10
N ALA A 140 17.77 2.46 11.26
CA ALA A 140 19.19 2.30 11.55
C ALA A 140 19.66 3.08 12.81
N LEU A 141 19.03 4.21 13.13
CA LEU A 141 19.26 4.94 14.37
C LEU A 141 18.60 4.26 15.56
N TYR A 142 17.34 3.83 15.39
CA TYR A 142 16.57 3.14 16.42
C TYR A 142 17.26 1.85 16.89
N ILE A 143 17.75 1.04 15.94
CA ILE A 143 18.43 -0.24 16.24
C ILE A 143 19.64 0.01 17.14
N LYS A 144 20.47 1.00 16.82
CA LYS A 144 21.65 1.35 17.61
C LYS A 144 21.32 1.83 19.02
N ALA A 145 20.17 2.48 19.18
CA ALA A 145 19.76 3.06 20.45
C ALA A 145 19.06 2.06 21.37
N VAL A 146 18.26 1.14 20.81
CA VAL A 146 17.26 0.38 21.59
C VAL A 146 17.29 -1.13 21.33
N PHE A 147 17.68 -1.59 20.14
CA PHE A 147 17.45 -2.99 19.74
C PHE A 147 18.71 -3.86 19.94
N GLY A 148 18.64 -4.84 20.84
CA GLY A 148 19.73 -5.77 21.12
C GLY A 148 19.71 -7.03 20.25
N GLU A 149 20.89 -7.62 20.00
CA GLU A 149 21.00 -8.90 19.30
C GLU A 149 20.30 -10.05 20.05
N ASP A 150 20.26 -9.98 21.38
CA ASP A 150 19.58 -10.95 22.23
C ASP A 150 18.07 -10.99 22.00
N ASP A 151 17.45 -9.84 21.72
CA ASP A 151 16.01 -9.78 21.43
C ASP A 151 15.70 -10.42 20.08
N ARG A 152 16.57 -10.20 19.08
CA ARG A 152 16.47 -10.87 17.78
C ARG A 152 16.57 -12.37 17.91
N ARG A 153 17.51 -12.86 18.73
CA ARG A 153 17.68 -14.30 19.00
C ARG A 153 16.44 -14.91 19.64
N LYS A 154 15.92 -14.30 20.71
CA LYS A 154 14.70 -14.78 21.39
C LYS A 154 13.50 -14.80 20.46
N ALA A 155 13.32 -13.76 19.64
CA ALA A 155 12.23 -13.70 18.66
C ALA A 155 12.37 -14.79 17.58
N ASN A 156 13.59 -15.05 17.09
CA ASN A 156 13.84 -16.16 16.14
C ASN A 156 13.52 -17.53 16.75
N GLU A 157 13.92 -17.78 18.00
CA GLU A 157 13.60 -19.02 18.71
C GLU A 157 12.09 -19.20 18.86
N LEU A 158 11.36 -18.13 19.24
CA LEU A 158 9.92 -18.16 19.35
C LEU A 158 9.24 -18.49 18.00
N ILE A 159 9.66 -17.83 16.91
CA ILE A 159 9.11 -18.07 15.57
C ILE A 159 9.39 -19.52 15.13
N LYS A 160 10.59 -20.04 15.40
CA LYS A 160 10.94 -21.43 15.11
C LYS A 160 10.03 -22.41 15.88
N ASN A 161 9.79 -22.15 17.16
CA ASN A 161 8.92 -22.99 17.99
C ASN A 161 7.48 -22.94 17.48
N ILE A 162 6.94 -21.76 17.18
CA ILE A 162 5.59 -21.61 16.61
C ILE A 162 5.47 -22.39 15.29
N ARG A 163 6.47 -22.28 14.41
CA ARG A 163 6.50 -22.98 13.13
C ARG A 163 6.50 -24.50 13.30
N GLN A 164 7.29 -25.01 14.24
CA GLN A 164 7.33 -26.43 14.56
C GLN A 164 5.98 -26.91 15.10
N THR A 165 5.41 -26.21 16.10
CA THR A 165 4.11 -26.56 16.68
C THR A 165 3.01 -26.51 15.62
N PHE A 166 3.06 -25.56 14.69
CA PHE A 166 2.08 -25.49 13.60
C PHE A 166 2.21 -26.69 12.62
N ASP A 167 3.43 -27.14 12.29
CA ASP A 167 3.65 -28.36 11.49
C ASP A 167 3.17 -29.64 12.22
N GLU A 168 3.42 -29.73 13.53
CA GLU A 168 2.97 -30.85 14.37
C GLU A 168 1.43 -30.89 14.43
N ASN A 169 0.80 -29.75 14.69
CA ASN A 169 -0.65 -29.61 14.74
C ASN A 169 -1.32 -29.93 13.41
N LEU A 170 -0.66 -29.64 12.28
CA LEU A 170 -1.16 -30.05 10.98
C LEU A 170 -1.38 -31.55 10.88
N ASN A 171 -0.67 -32.42 11.62
CA ASN A 171 -0.92 -33.87 11.59
C ASN A 171 -2.20 -34.29 12.30
N GLN A 172 -2.70 -33.46 13.23
CA GLN A 172 -3.85 -33.78 14.07
C GLN A 172 -5.17 -33.33 13.46
N LEU A 173 -5.13 -32.44 12.47
CA LEU A 173 -6.32 -31.90 11.81
C LEU A 173 -7.04 -32.98 10.99
N GLN A 174 -8.25 -33.33 11.42
CA GLN A 174 -9.11 -34.32 10.76
C GLN A 174 -9.89 -33.75 9.57
N TRP A 175 -10.04 -32.43 9.48
CA TRP A 175 -10.83 -31.77 8.43
C TRP A 175 -10.05 -31.52 7.13
N ILE A 176 -8.72 -31.70 7.14
CA ILE A 176 -7.86 -31.55 5.97
C ILE A 176 -7.49 -32.93 5.41
N ASP A 177 -7.62 -33.10 4.11
CA ASP A 177 -7.16 -34.31 3.42
C ASP A 177 -5.63 -34.39 3.36
N GLU A 178 -5.10 -35.57 3.02
CA GLU A 178 -3.66 -35.81 3.03
C GLU A 178 -2.90 -34.97 1.99
N GLN A 179 -3.48 -34.75 0.81
CA GLN A 179 -2.84 -33.96 -0.23
C GLN A 179 -2.72 -32.50 0.20
N SER A 180 -3.79 -31.94 0.75
CA SER A 180 -3.82 -30.58 1.31
C SER A 180 -2.87 -30.44 2.50
N ARG A 181 -2.70 -31.49 3.33
CA ARG A 181 -1.73 -31.52 4.44
C ARG A 181 -0.30 -31.41 3.95
N ILE A 182 0.07 -32.18 2.92
CA ILE A 182 1.40 -32.14 2.30
C ILE A 182 1.71 -30.72 1.76
N GLU A 183 0.75 -30.11 1.05
CA GLU A 183 0.91 -28.76 0.53
C GLU A 183 1.01 -27.69 1.63
N ALA A 184 0.24 -27.82 2.70
CA ALA A 184 0.32 -26.93 3.85
C ALA A 184 1.71 -27.00 4.52
N LYS A 185 2.24 -28.21 4.73
CA LYS A 185 3.62 -28.42 5.22
C LYS A 185 4.67 -27.83 4.29
N ARG A 186 4.51 -28.01 2.98
CA ARG A 186 5.39 -27.40 1.97
C ARG A 186 5.35 -25.88 2.03
N LYS A 187 4.19 -25.27 2.31
CA LYS A 187 4.07 -23.82 2.49
C LYS A 187 4.79 -23.36 3.76
N ILE A 188 4.57 -24.05 4.88
CA ILE A 188 5.25 -23.76 6.16
C ILE A 188 6.76 -23.82 5.99
N SER A 189 7.27 -24.83 5.26
CA SER A 189 8.70 -25.01 5.06
C SER A 189 9.36 -23.85 4.28
N LYS A 190 8.58 -23.10 3.51
CA LYS A 190 9.01 -21.98 2.68
C LYS A 190 8.73 -20.59 3.27
N ILE A 191 8.12 -20.51 4.46
CA ILE A 191 7.95 -19.22 5.14
C ILE A 191 9.34 -18.65 5.42
N THR A 192 9.56 -17.40 4.99
CA THR A 192 10.77 -16.63 5.26
C THR A 192 10.48 -15.66 6.38
N GLU A 193 11.20 -15.78 7.48
CA GLU A 193 11.13 -14.87 8.62
C GLU A 193 11.89 -13.56 8.37
N LYS A 194 11.29 -12.45 8.80
CA LYS A 194 11.95 -11.14 8.87
C LYS A 194 11.78 -10.63 10.30
N VAL A 195 12.89 -10.56 11.05
CA VAL A 195 12.86 -10.27 12.50
C VAL A 195 13.65 -9.01 12.80
N GLY A 196 12.97 -8.02 13.37
CA GLY A 196 13.55 -6.72 13.72
C GLY A 196 13.82 -5.88 12.47
N TYR A 197 14.97 -6.09 11.84
CA TYR A 197 15.47 -5.25 10.76
C TYR A 197 16.20 -6.04 9.68
N PRO A 198 16.26 -5.54 8.43
CA PRO A 198 17.00 -6.18 7.37
C PRO A 198 18.51 -5.94 7.54
N ASP A 199 19.33 -6.95 7.24
CA ASP A 199 20.77 -6.95 7.55
C ASP A 199 21.55 -5.79 6.90
N PHE A 200 21.03 -5.20 5.81
CA PHE A 200 21.66 -4.07 5.15
C PHE A 200 21.68 -2.79 6.00
N LEU A 201 20.82 -2.63 7.01
CA LEU A 201 20.80 -1.43 7.87
C LEU A 201 22.06 -1.26 8.71
N ASN A 202 22.80 -2.34 8.96
CA ASN A 202 24.10 -2.28 9.65
C ASN A 202 25.24 -1.79 8.73
N ASN A 203 25.00 -1.67 7.42
CA ASN A 203 26.00 -1.24 6.44
C ASN A 203 25.61 0.11 5.82
N LYS A 204 26.37 1.16 6.16
CA LYS A 204 26.12 2.53 5.68
C LYS A 204 26.12 2.65 4.14
N THR A 205 27.01 1.95 3.45
CA THR A 205 27.09 1.98 1.98
C THR A 205 25.82 1.39 1.37
N LYS A 206 25.41 0.20 1.84
CA LYS A 206 24.19 -0.45 1.34
C LYS A 206 22.91 0.31 1.71
N LEU A 207 22.91 1.03 2.83
CA LEU A 207 21.80 1.89 3.22
C LEU A 207 21.68 3.10 2.27
N ASN A 208 22.81 3.72 1.88
CA ASN A 208 22.80 4.87 0.96
C ASN A 208 22.43 4.51 -0.49
N GLU A 209 22.43 3.22 -0.83
CA GLU A 209 22.01 2.69 -2.14
C GLU A 209 20.49 2.43 -2.22
N ARG A 210 19.74 2.65 -1.12
CA ARG A 210 18.29 2.45 -1.02
C ARG A 210 17.55 3.77 -1.01
#